data_AF-A0A251X5W0-F1
#
_entry.id   AF-A0A251X5W0-F1
#
_cell.length_a   1.000
_cell.length_b   1.000
_cell.length_c   1.000
_cell.angle_alpha   90.00
_cell.angle_beta   90.00
_cell.angle_gamma   90.00
#
_symmetry.space_group_name_H-M   'P 1'
#
loop_
_entity.id
_entity.type
_entity.pdbx_description
1 polymer ?
#
loop_
_entity_poly.entity_id
_entity_poly.type
_entity_poly.pdbx_seq_one_letter_code
_entity_poly.pdbx_strand_id
1 'polypeptide(L)' 'MGLKFISEAFNFHFSVNGERYEVRLERESLLENWFITIVNTDTDAVLKSTMGKKDMVGDRMSAETLLREALKLN' A
#
# COMPACT_ATOMS: atom_id res chain seq x y z
N MET A 1 22.49 -4.78 -10.75
CA MET A 1 21.64 -4.30 -9.64
C MET A 1 21.21 -2.88 -9.96
N GLY A 2 19.97 -2.70 -10.44
CA GLY A 2 19.46 -1.35 -10.71
C GLY A 2 19.16 -0.65 -9.40
N LEU A 3 19.79 0.51 -9.17
CA LEU A 3 19.41 1.42 -8.10
C LEU A 3 17.94 1.80 -8.28
N LYS A 4 17.08 1.39 -7.34
CA LYS A 4 15.70 1.87 -7.29
C LYS A 4 15.73 3.28 -6.70
N PHE A 5 15.57 4.28 -7.55
CA PHE A 5 15.41 5.66 -7.12
C PHE A 5 13.94 5.88 -6.77
N ILE A 6 13.64 5.90 -5.48
CA ILE A 6 12.34 6.35 -4.97
C ILE A 6 12.42 7.87 -4.92
N SER A 7 11.64 8.58 -5.73
CA SER A 7 11.62 10.06 -5.68
C SER A 7 10.77 10.56 -4.54
N GLU A 8 9.67 9.86 -4.27
CA GLU A 8 8.63 10.33 -3.37
C GLU A 8 8.06 9.15 -2.60
N ALA A 9 7.91 9.28 -1.29
CA ALA A 9 7.23 8.31 -0.45
C ALA A 9 6.27 9.04 0.49
N PHE A 10 5.02 8.59 0.51
CA PHE A 10 3.95 9.13 1.32
C PHE A 10 3.45 8.04 2.24
N ASN A 11 3.41 8.30 3.54
CA ASN A 11 2.72 7.43 4.48
C ASN A 11 1.37 8.07 4.81
N PHE A 12 0.30 7.29 4.72
CA PHE A 12 -1.03 7.72 5.11
C PHE A 12 -1.79 6.59 5.77
N HIS A 13 -2.84 6.96 6.50
CA HIS A 13 -3.73 6.01 7.13
C HIS A 13 -5.06 5.93 6.39
N PHE A 14 -5.57 4.72 6.21
CA PHE A 14 -6.93 4.50 5.76
C PHE A 14 -7.73 3.80 6.85
N SER A 15 -9.03 4.09 6.92
CA SER A 15 -9.96 3.29 7.71
C SER A 15 -10.86 2.48 6.79
N VAL A 16 -10.79 1.16 6.91
CA VAL A 16 -11.65 0.22 6.18
C VAL A 16 -12.36 -0.64 7.20
N ASN A 17 -13.69 -0.71 7.15
CA ASN A 17 -14.52 -1.49 8.08
C ASN A 17 -14.29 -1.18 9.59
N GLY A 18 -13.86 0.04 9.92
CA GLY A 18 -13.56 0.45 11.30
C GLY A 18 -12.13 0.11 11.75
N GLU A 19 -11.35 -0.58 10.92
CA GLU A 19 -9.94 -0.89 11.17
C GLU A 19 -9.04 0.17 10.53
N ARG A 20 -7.94 0.50 11.19
CA ARG A 20 -6.96 1.48 10.70
C ARG A 20 -5.77 0.76 10.08
N TYR A 21 -5.44 1.18 8.85
CA TYR A 21 -4.34 0.67 8.06
C TYR A 21 -3.32 1.76 7.83
N GLU A 22 -2.06 1.50 8.13
CA GLU A 22 -0.94 2.35 7.73
C GLU A 22 -0.36 1.84 6.41
N VAL A 23 -0.31 2.74 5.44
CA VAL A 23 0.06 2.40 4.08
C VAL A 23 1.08 3.39 3.58
N ARG A 24 2.09 2.87 2.88
CA ARG A 24 3.11 3.64 2.19
C ARG A 24 2.86 3.60 0.69
N LEU A 25 2.84 4.76 0.08
CA LEU A 25 2.80 4.94 -1.37
C LEU A 25 4.15 5.49 -1.82
N GLU A 26 4.82 4.79 -2.72
CA GLU A 26 6.16 5.14 -3.21
C GLU A 26 6.10 5.36 -4.71
N ARG A 27 6.67 6.47 -5.19
CA ARG A 27 6.87 6.72 -6.62
C ARG A 27 8.30 6.36 -7.00
N GLU A 28 8.44 5.45 -7.97
CA GLU A 28 9.72 5.13 -8.57
C GLU A 28 10.01 6.11 -9.71
N SER A 29 11.07 6.91 -9.57
CA SER A 29 11.32 8.07 -10.45
C SER A 29 11.65 7.70 -11.88
N LEU A 30 12.25 6.53 -12.08
CA LEU A 30 12.72 6.08 -13.39
C LEU A 30 11.60 5.58 -14.29
N LEU A 31 10.55 5.02 -13.70
CA LEU A 31 9.44 4.42 -14.43
C LEU A 31 8.12 5.17 -14.20
N GLU A 32 8.14 6.20 -13.35
CA GLU A 32 6.96 6.93 -12.88
C GLU A 32 5.85 6.03 -12.29
N ASN A 33 6.23 4.81 -11.90
CA ASN A 33 5.32 3.84 -11.31
C ASN A 33 5.06 4.19 -9.86
N TRP A 34 3.80 4.06 -9.44
CA TRP A 34 3.44 4.13 -8.05
C TRP A 34 3.34 2.72 -7.47
N PHE A 35 3.78 2.57 -6.24
CA PHE A 35 3.69 1.33 -5.51
C PHE A 35 3.04 1.56 -4.16
N ILE A 36 2.10 0.70 -3.80
CA ILE A 36 1.46 0.70 -2.49
C ILE A 36 2.05 -0.43 -1.64
N THR A 37 2.26 -0.18 -0.35
CA THR A 37 2.70 -1.18 0.62
C THR A 37 1.98 -0.98 1.94
N ILE A 38 1.35 -2.03 2.46
CA ILE A 38 0.76 -1.99 3.80
C ILE A 38 1.88 -2.20 4.81
N VAL A 39 2.05 -1.24 5.71
CA VAL A 39 3.15 -1.18 6.67
C VAL A 39 2.69 -1.65 8.05
N ASN A 40 1.46 -1.32 8.44
CA ASN A 40 0.91 -1.70 9.74
C ASN A 40 -0.63 -1.76 9.71
N THR A 41 -1.22 -2.54 10.60
CA THR A 41 -2.67 -2.58 10.85
C THR A 41 -2.94 -2.79 12.34
N ASP A 42 -4.03 -2.23 12.85
CA ASP A 42 -4.51 -2.45 14.22
C ASP A 42 -5.06 -3.88 14.46
N THR A 43 -5.27 -4.68 13.39
CA THR A 43 -5.92 -6.00 13.47
C THR A 43 -5.03 -7.18 13.14
N ASP A 44 -4.95 -8.12 14.10
CA ASP A 44 -3.99 -9.24 14.11
C ASP A 44 -4.18 -10.26 12.96
N ALA A 45 -5.42 -10.45 12.51
CA ALA A 45 -5.75 -11.41 11.45
C ALA A 45 -5.32 -10.93 10.05
N VAL A 46 -5.42 -9.62 9.80
CA VAL A 46 -5.07 -9.01 8.52
C VAL A 46 -3.56 -8.84 8.37
N LEU A 47 -2.82 -8.74 9.49
CA LEU A 47 -1.35 -8.56 9.56
C LEU A 47 -0.59 -9.53 8.62
N LYS A 48 -0.96 -10.81 8.53
CA LYS A 48 -0.07 -11.79 7.87
C LYS A 48 -0.19 -11.86 6.36
N SER A 49 -1.39 -11.69 5.80
CA SER A 49 -1.61 -11.96 4.38
C SER A 49 -1.21 -10.79 3.49
N THR A 50 -1.24 -9.56 4.01
CA THR A 50 -1.15 -8.35 3.19
C THR A 50 -0.03 -7.39 3.62
N MET A 51 0.54 -7.51 4.83
CA MET A 51 1.71 -6.70 5.21
C MET A 51 2.91 -6.98 4.32
N GLY A 52 3.62 -5.91 3.94
CA GLY A 52 4.83 -6.01 3.11
C GLY A 52 4.56 -6.39 1.66
N LYS A 53 3.31 -6.64 1.26
CA LYS A 53 2.95 -6.75 -0.16
C LYS A 53 3.14 -5.40 -0.82
N LYS A 54 3.85 -5.41 -1.95
CA LYS A 54 4.14 -4.23 -2.76
C LYS A 54 3.49 -4.42 -4.12
N ASP A 55 2.42 -3.68 -4.34
CA ASP A 55 1.63 -3.74 -5.58
C ASP A 55 1.77 -2.45 -6.37
N MET A 56 1.86 -2.55 -7.69
CA MET A 56 1.92 -1.39 -8.57
C MET A 56 0.52 -0.80 -8.75
N VAL A 57 0.40 0.51 -8.62
CA VAL A 57 -0.87 1.25 -8.73
C VAL A 57 -0.69 2.42 -9.68
N GLY A 58 -1.78 2.86 -10.31
CA GLY A 58 -1.74 4.06 -11.18
C GLY A 58 -1.75 5.37 -10.38
N ASP A 59 -2.41 5.35 -9.22
CA ASP A 59 -2.72 6.52 -8.42
C ASP A 59 -3.21 6.12 -7.00
N ARG A 60 -3.43 7.13 -6.14
CA ARG A 60 -3.88 6.94 -4.77
C ARG A 60 -5.26 6.29 -4.65
N MET A 61 -6.20 6.59 -5.55
CA MET A 61 -7.56 6.03 -5.52
C MET A 61 -7.56 4.55 -5.91
N SER A 62 -6.75 4.19 -6.91
CA SER A 62 -6.47 2.78 -7.27
C SER A 62 -5.85 2.00 -6.10
N ALA A 63 -4.93 2.64 -5.36
CA ALA A 63 -4.36 2.08 -4.13
C ALA A 63 -5.40 1.80 -3.04
N GLU A 64 -6.32 2.74 -2.79
CA GLU A 64 -7.40 2.52 -1.83
C GLU A 64 -8.35 1.39 -2.28
N THR A 65 -8.62 1.29 -3.57
CA THR A 65 -9.48 0.25 -4.14
C THR A 65 -8.87 -1.13 -3.96
N LEU A 66 -7.60 -1.31 -4.34
CA LEU A 66 -6.88 -2.57 -4.16
C LEU A 66 -6.79 -2.99 -2.69
N LEU A 67 -6.57 -2.03 -1.78
CA LEU A 67 -6.60 -2.30 -0.35
C LEU A 67 -7.98 -2.82 0.08
N ARG A 68 -9.07 -2.15 -0.31
CA ARG A 68 -10.43 -2.59 -0.01
C ARG A 68 -10.74 -3.98 -0.59
N GLU A 69 -10.26 -4.29 -1.79
CA GLU A 69 -10.44 -5.61 -2.41
C GLU A 69 -9.66 -6.71 -1.68
N ALA A 70 -8.39 -6.46 -1.35
CA ALA A 70 -7.57 -7.39 -0.58
C ALA A 70 -8.15 -7.69 0.82
N LEU A 71 -8.82 -6.71 1.42
CA LEU A 71 -9.48 -6.83 2.71
C LEU A 71 -10.86 -7.49 2.63
N LYS A 72 -11.61 -7.35 1.52
CA LYS A 72 -12.88 -8.07 1.30
C LYS A 72 -12.70 -9.56 1.06
N LEU A 73 -11.51 -9.98 0.61
CA LEU A 73 -11.17 -11.37 0.32
C LEU A 73 -10.73 -12.16 1.57
N ASN A 74 -10.55 -11.51 2.73
CA ASN A 74 -10.32 -12.16 4.04
C ASN A 74 -11.54 -11.99 4.93
#